data_AF-K1XL98-F1
#
_entry.id   AF-K1XL98-F1
#
_cell.length_a   1.000
_cell.length_b   1.000
_cell.length_c   1.000
_cell.angle_alpha   90.00
_cell.angle_beta   90.00
_cell.angle_gamma   90.00
#
_symmetry.space_group_name_H-M   'P 1'
#
loop_
_entity.id
_entity.type
_entity.pdbx_description
1 polymer ?
#
loop_
_entity_poly.entity_id
_entity_poly.type
_entity_poly.pdbx_seq_one_letter_code
_entity_poly.pdbx_strand_id
1 'polypeptide(L)'
;MSADGGLPITTDMDGATRNGTWDIGADEVPVKIYYSVGTSVADLNTGSRTVAVTGGNTATFSADLPTNIGVGDQLTYSGNIAYIVSRTSAGVYVIQSATGGAAVNVGEGTACTINRTFNSLSLAEANSVGASYLNTTSLLTANAILYWPCYADGADTTALVIDGYTTGWNNFIKIYTPVSTTEVGVTQRHSGVFDSNKFNMNVGAQYVIHLSDANVEICGIQGTLNANNQNNRDFIFVNTTDAGFFNLSKSIIKGNISGTSQYPEGLGLNSADIISIVYNNIFYSIKSDDNTATAIWKFESAGPSTIYNNTIYDGRGIITIGGVCIVKNNITQT
;
A
#
# COMPACT_ATOMS: atom_id res chain seq x y z
N MET A 1 34.16 5.98 -19.31
CA MET A 1 34.21 4.59 -18.83
C MET A 1 33.00 3.74 -19.25
N SER A 2 31.99 4.28 -19.95
CA SER A 2 30.75 3.55 -20.30
C SER A 2 30.60 3.15 -21.77
N ALA A 3 31.68 3.23 -22.55
CA ALA A 3 31.64 3.09 -24.01
C ALA A 3 32.77 2.20 -24.52
N ASP A 4 33.28 1.29 -23.69
CA ASP A 4 34.16 0.23 -24.18
C ASP A 4 33.30 -0.81 -24.91
N GLY A 5 33.37 -0.80 -26.24
CA GLY A 5 32.66 -1.76 -27.10
C GLY A 5 33.12 -3.20 -26.91
N GLY A 6 34.26 -3.45 -26.24
CA GLY A 6 34.74 -4.78 -25.90
C GLY A 6 34.18 -5.35 -24.60
N LEU A 7 33.67 -4.50 -23.69
CA LEU A 7 33.15 -4.88 -22.38
C LEU A 7 31.91 -4.03 -22.01
N PRO A 8 30.79 -4.21 -22.71
CA PRO A 8 29.56 -3.50 -22.39
C PRO A 8 29.05 -3.93 -21.01
N ILE A 9 28.86 -2.97 -20.10
CA ILE A 9 28.21 -3.21 -18.81
C ILE A 9 26.69 -3.13 -19.05
N THR A 10 26.07 -4.27 -19.31
CA THR A 10 24.63 -4.38 -19.58
C THR A 10 23.80 -4.70 -18.36
N THR A 11 24.44 -5.15 -17.28
CA THR A 11 23.80 -5.48 -16.01
C THR A 11 24.42 -4.71 -14.85
N ASP A 12 23.63 -4.44 -13.82
CA ASP A 12 24.13 -3.95 -12.53
C ASP A 12 24.82 -5.06 -11.70
N MET A 13 25.17 -4.72 -10.46
CA MET A 13 25.83 -5.63 -9.52
C MET A 13 24.98 -6.83 -9.07
N ASP A 14 23.66 -6.75 -9.22
CA ASP A 14 22.72 -7.81 -8.85
C ASP A 14 22.17 -8.56 -10.09
N GLY A 15 22.64 -8.20 -11.29
CA GLY A 15 22.33 -8.86 -12.55
C GLY A 15 21.09 -8.31 -13.28
N ALA A 16 20.50 -7.21 -12.82
CA ALA A 16 19.37 -6.59 -13.52
C ALA A 16 19.85 -5.77 -14.74
N THR A 17 19.03 -5.71 -15.78
CA THR A 17 19.37 -5.01 -17.04
C THR A 17 19.38 -3.51 -16.82
N ARG A 18 20.45 -2.83 -17.25
CA ARG A 18 20.54 -1.38 -17.13
C ARG A 18 19.75 -0.65 -18.24
N ASN A 19 18.72 0.10 -17.88
CA ASN A 19 17.90 0.98 -18.73
C ASN A 19 18.17 2.48 -18.48
N GLY A 20 19.26 3.05 -19.00
CA GLY A 20 19.41 4.51 -19.08
C GLY A 20 20.82 5.07 -18.88
N THR A 21 20.90 6.37 -18.60
CA THR A 21 22.13 7.05 -18.15
C THR A 21 22.44 6.69 -16.70
N TRP A 22 23.72 6.59 -16.38
CA TRP A 22 24.26 6.21 -15.07
C TRP A 22 23.56 6.91 -13.90
N ASP A 23 22.93 6.13 -13.01
CA ASP A 23 22.53 6.58 -11.68
C ASP A 23 23.76 6.69 -10.74
N ILE A 24 23.60 7.39 -9.60
CA ILE A 24 24.61 7.40 -8.52
C ILE A 24 24.55 6.04 -7.81
N GLY A 25 25.31 5.09 -8.34
CA GLY A 25 25.39 3.73 -7.82
C GLY A 25 25.61 2.70 -8.94
N ALA A 26 26.05 1.51 -8.55
CA ALA A 26 26.13 0.39 -9.48
C ALA A 26 24.76 -0.26 -9.73
N ASP A 27 23.67 0.21 -9.11
CA ASP A 27 22.29 -0.31 -9.18
C ASP A 27 21.33 0.73 -9.78
N GLU A 28 20.26 0.30 -10.44
CA GLU A 28 19.21 1.19 -10.99
C GLU A 28 18.10 1.39 -9.99
N VAL A 29 17.78 2.65 -9.67
CA VAL A 29 16.74 2.94 -8.68
C VAL A 29 15.38 2.43 -9.21
N PRO A 30 14.69 1.52 -8.48
CA PRO A 30 13.41 1.01 -8.91
C PRO A 30 12.37 2.11 -9.16
N VAL A 31 11.65 2.00 -10.26
CA VAL A 31 10.62 2.97 -10.64
C VAL A 31 9.39 2.80 -9.73
N LYS A 32 8.89 3.90 -9.17
CA LYS A 32 7.70 3.87 -8.33
C LYS A 32 6.44 3.95 -9.20
N ILE A 33 5.58 2.94 -9.12
CA ILE A 33 4.33 2.86 -9.86
C ILE A 33 3.18 3.08 -8.90
N TYR A 34 2.29 4.03 -9.21
CA TYR A 34 1.20 4.44 -8.33
C TYR A 34 -0.16 4.14 -8.97
N TYR A 35 -1.00 3.36 -8.27
CA TYR A 35 -2.39 3.13 -8.64
C TYR A 35 -3.30 3.39 -7.44
N SER A 36 -4.12 4.44 -7.53
CA SER A 36 -5.00 4.85 -6.43
C SER A 36 -6.09 3.83 -6.17
N VAL A 37 -6.44 3.72 -4.88
CA VAL A 37 -7.50 2.85 -4.40
C VAL A 37 -8.52 3.67 -3.63
N GLY A 38 -9.78 3.61 -4.04
CA GLY A 38 -10.88 4.29 -3.37
C GLY A 38 -12.23 3.97 -4.00
N THR A 39 -13.28 3.89 -3.19
CA THR A 39 -14.61 3.44 -3.64
C THR A 39 -15.34 4.40 -4.59
N SER A 40 -14.82 5.63 -4.80
CA SER A 40 -15.44 6.58 -5.72
C SER A 40 -15.28 6.15 -7.19
N VAL A 41 -16.40 6.05 -7.89
CA VAL A 41 -16.46 5.82 -9.35
C VAL A 41 -16.66 7.12 -10.14
N ALA A 42 -16.82 8.26 -9.46
CA ALA A 42 -17.09 9.54 -10.09
C ALA A 42 -15.80 10.16 -10.69
N ASP A 43 -15.98 11.07 -11.64
CA ASP A 43 -14.92 12.00 -12.04
C ASP A 43 -14.66 12.98 -10.89
N LEU A 44 -13.45 12.93 -10.36
CA LEU A 44 -12.96 13.79 -9.30
C LEU A 44 -12.67 15.21 -9.81
N ASN A 45 -12.52 15.42 -11.13
CA ASN A 45 -12.44 16.73 -11.76
C ASN A 45 -13.83 17.41 -11.82
N THR A 46 -14.45 17.60 -10.65
CA THR A 46 -15.84 18.07 -10.50
C THR A 46 -16.09 19.48 -11.05
N GLY A 47 -15.03 20.23 -11.32
CA GLY A 47 -15.11 21.57 -11.87
C GLY A 47 -14.67 21.67 -13.33
N SER A 48 -14.61 20.55 -14.05
CA SER A 48 -14.34 20.46 -15.49
C SER A 48 -13.07 21.23 -15.92
N ARG A 49 -12.00 21.13 -15.11
CA ARG A 49 -10.71 21.74 -15.47
C ARG A 49 -10.18 21.05 -16.72
N THR A 50 -9.59 21.82 -17.62
CA THR A 50 -8.77 21.28 -18.71
C THR A 50 -7.32 21.13 -18.27
N VAL A 51 -6.54 20.32 -19.01
CA VAL A 51 -5.12 20.05 -18.75
C VAL A 51 -4.24 20.39 -19.96
N ALA A 52 -2.99 20.76 -19.69
CA ALA A 52 -1.87 20.72 -20.62
C ALA A 52 -0.83 19.72 -20.09
N VAL A 53 -0.25 18.90 -20.96
CA VAL A 53 0.84 17.99 -20.60
C VAL A 53 2.09 18.38 -21.36
N THR A 54 3.13 18.73 -20.61
CA THR A 54 4.42 19.18 -21.15
C THR A 54 5.57 18.37 -20.56
N GLY A 55 6.65 18.22 -21.34
CA GLY A 55 7.86 17.49 -20.92
C GLY A 55 7.65 15.99 -20.67
N GLY A 56 6.48 15.45 -21.02
CA GLY A 56 6.10 14.05 -20.78
C GLY A 56 5.80 13.71 -19.32
N ASN A 57 5.84 14.67 -18.40
CA ASN A 57 5.67 14.40 -16.97
C ASN A 57 4.99 15.52 -16.19
N THR A 58 4.70 16.66 -16.80
CA THR A 58 4.09 17.80 -16.09
C THR A 58 2.68 18.02 -16.60
N ALA A 59 1.69 17.79 -15.74
CA ALA A 59 0.29 18.13 -15.99
C ALA A 59 -0.05 19.47 -15.33
N THR A 60 -0.41 20.46 -16.14
CA THR A 60 -0.87 21.79 -15.68
C THR A 60 -2.35 21.95 -15.96
N PHE A 61 -3.14 22.19 -14.92
CA PHE A 61 -4.59 22.35 -15.01
C PHE A 61 -4.98 23.83 -15.10
N SER A 62 -6.07 24.10 -15.80
CA SER A 62 -6.64 25.46 -15.99
C SER A 62 -7.05 26.17 -14.70
N ALA A 63 -7.24 25.44 -13.61
CA ALA A 63 -7.50 25.95 -12.27
C ALA A 63 -7.14 24.88 -11.22
N ASP A 64 -7.21 25.24 -9.95
CA ASP A 64 -6.98 24.32 -8.85
C ASP A 64 -7.96 23.14 -8.87
N LEU A 65 -7.40 21.95 -8.68
CA LEU A 65 -8.13 20.70 -8.53
C LEU A 65 -8.59 20.47 -7.07
N PRO A 66 -9.67 19.69 -6.85
CA PRO A 66 -10.09 19.27 -5.52
C PRO A 66 -8.97 18.63 -4.69
N THR A 67 -8.96 18.90 -3.39
CA THR A 67 -7.87 18.52 -2.48
C THR A 67 -7.78 17.02 -2.18
N ASN A 68 -8.80 16.24 -2.57
CA ASN A 68 -8.82 14.78 -2.45
C ASN A 68 -8.22 14.06 -3.69
N ILE A 69 -7.75 14.82 -4.69
CA ILE A 69 -6.98 14.30 -5.82
C ILE A 69 -5.49 14.27 -5.46
N GLY A 70 -4.83 13.17 -5.81
CA GLY A 70 -3.43 12.96 -5.49
C GLY A 70 -2.79 11.79 -6.24
N VAL A 71 -1.68 11.30 -5.68
CA VAL A 71 -0.89 10.20 -6.21
C VAL A 71 -1.70 8.95 -6.50
N GLY A 72 -1.41 8.35 -7.65
CA GLY A 72 -2.09 7.18 -8.18
C GLY A 72 -3.42 7.48 -8.87
N ASP A 73 -3.98 8.69 -8.82
CA ASP A 73 -5.21 8.95 -9.57
C ASP A 73 -4.96 8.89 -11.08
N GLN A 74 -5.90 8.28 -11.80
CA GLN A 74 -5.85 8.11 -13.25
C GLN A 74 -6.34 9.39 -13.92
N LEU A 75 -5.46 10.04 -14.68
CA LEU A 75 -5.77 11.16 -15.56
C LEU A 75 -6.05 10.64 -16.97
N THR A 76 -7.26 10.85 -17.48
CA THR A 76 -7.63 10.50 -18.86
C THR A 76 -7.82 11.77 -19.69
N TYR A 77 -7.15 11.87 -20.85
CA TYR A 77 -7.13 13.07 -21.67
C TYR A 77 -6.78 12.75 -23.13
N SER A 78 -7.58 13.26 -24.08
CA SER A 78 -7.35 13.05 -25.53
C SER A 78 -7.11 11.58 -25.94
N GLY A 79 -7.77 10.62 -25.28
CA GLY A 79 -7.59 9.18 -25.51
C GLY A 79 -6.35 8.55 -24.85
N ASN A 80 -5.55 9.33 -24.11
CA ASN A 80 -4.40 8.87 -23.35
C ASN A 80 -4.74 8.71 -21.86
N ILE A 81 -3.94 7.89 -21.18
CA ILE A 81 -4.01 7.68 -19.74
C ILE A 81 -2.62 7.96 -19.14
N ALA A 82 -2.61 8.70 -18.04
CA ALA A 82 -1.45 8.88 -17.18
C ALA A 82 -1.85 8.80 -15.71
N TYR A 83 -0.88 8.64 -14.83
CA TYR A 83 -1.08 8.49 -13.39
C TYR A 83 -0.32 9.57 -12.64
N ILE A 84 -0.94 10.15 -11.61
CA ILE A 84 -0.31 11.18 -10.78
C ILE A 84 0.78 10.56 -9.89
N VAL A 85 1.98 11.15 -9.90
CA VAL A 85 3.16 10.68 -9.15
C VAL A 85 3.49 11.62 -8.00
N SER A 86 3.22 12.91 -8.18
CA SER A 86 3.28 13.89 -7.10
C SER A 86 2.49 15.14 -7.43
N ARG A 87 2.20 15.92 -6.40
CA ARG A 87 1.53 17.20 -6.45
C ARG A 87 2.56 18.30 -6.22
N THR A 88 2.77 19.15 -7.21
CA THR A 88 3.66 20.33 -7.09
C THR A 88 2.88 21.51 -6.50
N SER A 89 1.63 21.69 -6.93
CA SER A 89 0.67 22.66 -6.41
C SER A 89 -0.76 22.17 -6.62
N ALA A 90 -1.77 22.96 -6.26
CA ALA A 90 -3.17 22.60 -6.49
C ALA A 90 -3.57 22.53 -7.99
N GLY A 91 -2.80 23.14 -8.88
CA GLY A 91 -3.02 23.11 -10.33
C GLY A 91 -1.89 22.45 -11.13
N VAL A 92 -0.82 21.97 -10.49
CA VAL A 92 0.34 21.39 -11.19
C VAL A 92 0.76 20.08 -10.54
N TYR A 93 0.84 19.03 -11.36
CA TYR A 93 1.10 17.66 -10.93
C TYR A 93 2.19 17.03 -11.80
N VAL A 94 2.98 16.15 -11.20
CA VAL A 94 3.86 15.25 -11.94
C VAL A 94 3.07 14.00 -12.28
N ILE A 95 3.16 13.54 -13.52
CA ILE A 95 2.47 12.37 -14.04
C ILE A 95 3.44 11.40 -14.74
N GLN A 96 3.01 10.16 -14.92
CA GLN A 96 3.74 9.13 -15.67
C GLN A 96 2.78 8.21 -16.44
N SER A 97 3.30 7.42 -17.37
CA SER A 97 2.57 6.30 -17.98
C SER A 97 2.31 5.17 -16.95
N ALA A 98 1.50 4.17 -17.30
CA ALA A 98 1.23 3.02 -16.43
C ALA A 98 2.51 2.32 -15.91
N THR A 99 3.56 2.29 -16.73
CA THR A 99 4.84 1.64 -16.40
C THR A 99 5.94 2.62 -16.01
N GLY A 100 5.59 3.87 -15.69
CA GLY A 100 6.55 4.87 -15.19
C GLY A 100 7.35 5.61 -16.26
N GLY A 101 7.00 5.43 -17.54
CA GLY A 101 7.57 6.20 -18.65
C GLY A 101 6.92 7.58 -18.82
N ALA A 102 7.38 8.33 -19.82
CA ALA A 102 6.79 9.62 -20.18
C ALA A 102 5.35 9.46 -20.69
N ALA A 103 4.47 10.34 -20.23
CA ALA A 103 3.11 10.50 -20.73
C ALA A 103 3.10 11.26 -22.08
N VAL A 104 2.01 11.15 -22.83
CA VAL A 104 1.85 11.84 -24.11
C VAL A 104 1.56 13.33 -23.86
N ASN A 105 2.30 14.22 -24.52
CA ASN A 105 2.10 15.67 -24.42
C ASN A 105 0.82 16.11 -25.13
N VAL A 106 0.11 17.08 -24.55
CA VAL A 106 -1.06 17.74 -25.15
C VAL A 106 -1.03 19.25 -24.86
N GLY A 107 -1.65 20.03 -25.75
CA GLY A 107 -1.78 21.48 -25.56
C GLY A 107 -2.76 21.87 -24.45
N GLU A 108 -2.68 23.12 -24.03
CA GLU A 108 -3.63 23.74 -23.10
C GLU A 108 -5.09 23.63 -23.59
N GLY A 109 -6.03 23.57 -22.65
CA GLY A 109 -7.45 23.47 -22.98
C GLY A 109 -7.93 22.04 -23.28
N THR A 110 -7.09 21.02 -23.15
CA THR A 110 -7.50 19.63 -23.38
C THR A 110 -8.45 19.16 -22.27
N ALA A 111 -9.65 18.70 -22.64
CA ALA A 111 -10.60 18.12 -21.70
C ALA A 111 -10.03 16.84 -21.06
N CYS A 112 -10.28 16.67 -19.76
CA CYS A 112 -9.79 15.52 -19.01
C CYS A 112 -10.73 15.12 -17.87
N THR A 113 -10.61 13.87 -17.45
CA THR A 113 -11.23 13.31 -16.24
C THR A 113 -10.16 12.78 -15.31
N ILE A 114 -10.47 12.74 -14.01
CA ILE A 114 -9.60 12.16 -13.00
C ILE A 114 -10.42 11.17 -12.18
N ASN A 115 -9.98 9.92 -12.12
CA ASN A 115 -10.69 8.86 -11.40
C ASN A 115 -9.73 8.09 -10.48
N ARG A 116 -10.28 7.40 -9.48
CA ARG A 116 -9.54 6.35 -8.79
C ARG A 116 -9.18 5.26 -9.79
N THR A 117 -7.98 4.70 -9.70
CA THR A 117 -7.56 3.60 -10.59
C THR A 117 -8.34 2.34 -10.29
N PHE A 118 -8.47 2.01 -9.00
CA PHE A 118 -9.18 0.83 -8.52
C PHE A 118 -10.15 1.17 -7.40
N ASN A 119 -11.28 0.46 -7.35
CA ASN A 119 -12.34 0.74 -6.39
C ASN A 119 -12.29 -0.11 -5.10
N SER A 120 -11.28 -0.98 -4.98
CA SER A 120 -10.93 -1.71 -3.75
C SER A 120 -9.48 -2.18 -3.83
N LEU A 121 -8.89 -2.53 -2.69
CA LEU A 121 -7.56 -3.13 -2.63
C LEU A 121 -7.52 -4.47 -3.33
N SER A 122 -8.59 -5.27 -3.22
CA SER A 122 -8.72 -6.54 -3.95
C SER A 122 -8.70 -6.34 -5.47
N LEU A 123 -9.35 -5.28 -5.99
CA LEU A 123 -9.27 -4.96 -7.42
C LEU A 123 -7.89 -4.45 -7.82
N ALA A 124 -7.22 -3.69 -6.95
CA ALA A 124 -5.87 -3.23 -7.20
C ALA A 124 -4.88 -4.40 -7.30
N GLU A 125 -4.99 -5.35 -6.39
CA GLU A 125 -4.18 -6.56 -6.37
C GLU A 125 -4.41 -7.41 -7.63
N ALA A 126 -5.65 -7.70 -7.98
CA ALA A 126 -5.97 -8.55 -9.12
C ALA A 126 -5.62 -7.91 -10.48
N ASN A 127 -5.72 -6.58 -10.61
CA ASN A 127 -5.66 -5.93 -11.91
C ASN A 127 -4.38 -5.12 -12.17
N SER A 128 -3.55 -4.81 -11.16
CA SER A 128 -2.30 -4.04 -11.39
C SER A 128 -1.37 -4.72 -12.40
N VAL A 129 -1.47 -6.05 -12.56
CA VAL A 129 -0.70 -6.86 -13.51
C VAL A 129 -1.25 -6.84 -14.94
N GLY A 130 -2.42 -6.25 -15.17
CA GLY A 130 -3.10 -6.24 -16.46
C GLY A 130 -2.33 -5.47 -17.54
N ALA A 131 -2.63 -5.74 -18.81
CA ALA A 131 -1.94 -5.17 -19.96
C ALA A 131 -2.05 -3.63 -20.08
N SER A 132 -3.07 -3.04 -19.46
CA SER A 132 -3.25 -1.58 -19.39
C SER A 132 -2.56 -0.93 -18.19
N TYR A 133 -1.92 -1.73 -17.33
CA TYR A 133 -1.27 -1.35 -16.09
C TYR A 133 0.20 -1.76 -16.13
N LEU A 134 0.70 -2.48 -15.11
CA LEU A 134 2.10 -2.88 -15.01
C LEU A 134 2.49 -3.95 -16.05
N ASN A 135 1.52 -4.74 -16.53
CA ASN A 135 1.70 -5.80 -17.53
C ASN A 135 2.73 -6.88 -17.11
N THR A 136 2.92 -7.10 -15.82
CA THR A 136 3.76 -8.17 -15.27
C THR A 136 3.42 -8.42 -13.80
N THR A 137 3.66 -9.64 -13.33
CA THR A 137 3.63 -10.02 -11.91
C THR A 137 5.00 -9.87 -11.24
N SER A 138 6.09 -9.76 -12.03
CA SER A 138 7.46 -9.66 -11.51
C SER A 138 7.89 -8.19 -11.37
N LEU A 139 7.89 -7.71 -10.12
CA LEU A 139 8.39 -6.38 -9.78
C LEU A 139 9.92 -6.30 -9.94
N LEU A 140 10.62 -7.42 -9.80
CA LEU A 140 12.05 -7.54 -10.07
C LEU A 140 12.36 -7.28 -11.54
N THR A 141 11.67 -7.96 -12.46
CA THR A 141 11.90 -7.82 -13.91
C THR A 141 11.48 -6.45 -14.42
N ALA A 142 10.42 -5.87 -13.85
CA ALA A 142 10.02 -4.50 -14.15
C ALA A 142 10.94 -3.44 -13.52
N ASN A 143 11.85 -3.84 -12.62
CA ASN A 143 12.56 -2.96 -11.71
C ASN A 143 11.64 -1.88 -11.11
N ALA A 144 10.54 -2.31 -10.48
CA ALA A 144 9.49 -1.43 -10.01
C ALA A 144 9.16 -1.64 -8.51
N ILE A 145 8.60 -0.61 -7.89
CA ILE A 145 7.91 -0.70 -6.59
C ILE A 145 6.45 -0.33 -6.83
N LEU A 146 5.53 -1.17 -6.38
CA LEU A 146 4.11 -0.99 -6.61
C LEU A 146 3.44 -0.32 -5.41
N TYR A 147 2.88 0.87 -5.61
CA TYR A 147 2.21 1.68 -4.59
C TYR A 147 0.69 1.65 -4.82
N TRP A 148 -0.05 1.26 -3.79
CA TRP A 148 -1.51 1.38 -3.70
C TRP A 148 -1.89 2.47 -2.66
N PRO A 149 -1.86 3.76 -3.05
CA PRO A 149 -2.35 4.85 -2.22
C PRO A 149 -3.88 4.77 -2.03
N CYS A 150 -4.30 4.67 -0.78
CA CYS A 150 -5.69 4.46 -0.37
C CYS A 150 -6.36 5.78 0.03
N TYR A 151 -7.53 6.06 -0.56
CA TYR A 151 -8.27 7.30 -0.42
C TYR A 151 -9.59 7.13 0.34
N ALA A 152 -9.95 8.18 1.07
CA ALA A 152 -11.10 8.26 1.95
C ALA A 152 -12.42 8.51 1.21
N ASP A 153 -12.77 7.62 0.28
CA ASP A 153 -14.00 7.72 -0.50
C ASP A 153 -15.16 6.86 0.05
N GLY A 154 -14.89 6.08 1.09
CA GLY A 154 -15.79 5.08 1.66
C GLY A 154 -15.01 3.91 2.27
N ALA A 155 -15.73 2.99 2.91
CA ALA A 155 -15.15 1.76 3.43
C ALA A 155 -14.91 0.75 2.29
N ASP A 156 -13.73 0.14 2.26
CA ASP A 156 -13.48 -1.03 1.43
C ASP A 156 -14.02 -2.26 2.14
N THR A 157 -14.95 -2.97 1.49
CA THR A 157 -15.68 -4.10 2.06
C THR A 157 -15.23 -5.44 1.50
N THR A 158 -14.16 -5.48 0.71
CA THR A 158 -13.65 -6.70 0.08
C THR A 158 -12.32 -7.11 0.72
N ALA A 159 -12.17 -8.39 1.06
CA ALA A 159 -10.93 -8.91 1.62
C ALA A 159 -9.78 -8.77 0.61
N LEU A 160 -8.59 -8.42 1.10
CA LEU A 160 -7.37 -8.39 0.30
C LEU A 160 -6.59 -9.70 0.50
N VAL A 161 -6.22 -10.36 -0.58
CA VAL A 161 -5.21 -11.41 -0.60
C VAL A 161 -4.11 -10.93 -1.53
N ILE A 162 -2.87 -10.81 -1.05
CA ILE A 162 -1.70 -10.50 -1.89
C ILE A 162 -1.02 -11.82 -2.25
N ASP A 163 -1.13 -12.23 -3.51
CA ASP A 163 -0.62 -13.51 -4.00
C ASP A 163 -0.18 -13.43 -5.48
N GLY A 164 0.91 -14.11 -5.82
CA GLY A 164 1.37 -14.29 -7.20
C GLY A 164 2.31 -13.21 -7.74
N TYR A 165 2.75 -12.26 -6.91
CA TYR A 165 3.78 -11.29 -7.27
C TYR A 165 5.20 -11.82 -6.98
N THR A 166 6.12 -11.60 -7.91
CA THR A 166 7.56 -11.78 -7.62
C THR A 166 8.15 -10.46 -7.14
N THR A 167 8.49 -10.40 -5.85
CA THR A 167 8.98 -9.19 -5.17
C THR A 167 10.42 -9.34 -4.68
N GLY A 168 11.00 -8.26 -4.17
CA GLY A 168 12.31 -8.26 -3.51
C GLY A 168 12.46 -7.11 -2.52
N TRP A 169 13.61 -7.06 -1.85
CA TRP A 169 13.93 -6.03 -0.84
C TRP A 169 13.78 -4.59 -1.38
N ASN A 170 14.14 -4.38 -2.65
CA ASN A 170 14.05 -3.10 -3.34
C ASN A 170 12.82 -2.98 -4.27
N ASN A 171 12.08 -4.07 -4.49
CA ASN A 171 10.97 -4.16 -5.44
C ASN A 171 9.74 -4.75 -4.73
N PHE A 172 9.05 -3.92 -3.96
CA PHE A 172 8.03 -4.34 -3.00
C PHE A 172 6.66 -3.76 -3.31
N ILE A 173 5.64 -4.24 -2.59
CA ILE A 173 4.29 -3.68 -2.61
C ILE A 173 4.11 -2.77 -1.40
N LYS A 174 3.60 -1.56 -1.62
CA LYS A 174 3.29 -0.59 -0.56
C LYS A 174 1.83 -0.18 -0.58
N ILE A 175 1.13 -0.50 0.50
CA ILE A 175 -0.24 -0.08 0.77
C ILE A 175 -0.20 1.03 1.80
N TYR A 176 -0.73 2.20 1.46
CA TYR A 176 -0.67 3.32 2.40
C TYR A 176 -1.74 4.38 2.15
N THR A 177 -2.03 5.18 3.17
CA THR A 177 -2.86 6.38 3.01
C THR A 177 -1.97 7.61 2.76
N PRO A 178 -2.15 8.37 1.67
CA PRO A 178 -1.42 9.61 1.40
C PRO A 178 -1.54 10.66 2.52
N VAL A 179 -0.45 11.39 2.80
CA VAL A 179 -0.42 12.39 3.90
C VAL A 179 0.17 13.72 3.47
N SER A 180 1.30 13.67 2.77
CA SER A 180 2.06 14.88 2.47
C SER A 180 1.35 15.72 1.41
N THR A 181 1.60 17.03 1.42
CA THR A 181 1.06 17.96 0.41
C THR A 181 1.55 17.65 -1.01
N THR A 182 2.66 16.91 -1.11
CA THR A 182 3.21 16.37 -2.36
C THR A 182 2.53 15.10 -2.82
N GLU A 183 1.74 14.43 -1.96
CA GLU A 183 0.96 13.26 -2.34
C GLU A 183 -0.51 13.61 -2.59
N VAL A 184 -1.09 14.50 -1.76
CA VAL A 184 -2.53 14.82 -1.77
C VAL A 184 -2.75 16.22 -1.16
N GLY A 185 -3.89 16.86 -1.43
CA GLY A 185 -4.22 18.17 -0.84
C GLY A 185 -4.74 18.13 0.59
N VAL A 186 -5.34 17.03 1.02
CA VAL A 186 -5.78 16.78 2.41
C VAL A 186 -5.39 15.36 2.78
N THR A 187 -4.88 15.15 4.00
CA THR A 187 -4.45 13.83 4.47
C THR A 187 -5.58 12.79 4.40
N GLN A 188 -5.25 11.63 3.84
CA GLN A 188 -6.14 10.46 3.77
C GLN A 188 -6.00 9.56 5.01
N ARG A 189 -4.97 9.79 5.83
CA ARG A 189 -4.70 9.04 7.05
C ARG A 189 -5.56 9.52 8.21
N HIS A 190 -5.88 8.61 9.11
CA HIS A 190 -6.45 8.93 10.42
C HIS A 190 -5.49 9.79 11.27
N SER A 191 -6.04 10.49 12.29
CA SER A 191 -5.26 11.34 13.22
C SER A 191 -4.85 10.63 14.51
N GLY A 192 -4.82 9.29 14.50
CA GLY A 192 -4.54 8.47 15.69
C GLY A 192 -5.80 8.03 16.45
N VAL A 193 -6.97 8.33 15.88
CA VAL A 193 -8.28 7.85 16.32
C VAL A 193 -8.99 7.32 15.09
N PHE A 194 -9.70 6.20 15.22
CA PHE A 194 -10.48 5.64 14.13
C PHE A 194 -11.51 6.65 13.63
N ASP A 195 -11.54 6.88 12.32
CA ASP A 195 -12.43 7.84 11.68
C ASP A 195 -13.04 7.17 10.44
N SER A 196 -14.34 6.87 10.48
CA SER A 196 -15.05 6.24 9.35
C SER A 196 -15.06 7.10 8.08
N ASN A 197 -14.71 8.40 8.18
CA ASN A 197 -14.54 9.29 7.03
C ASN A 197 -13.11 9.26 6.46
N LYS A 198 -12.22 8.41 6.97
CA LYS A 198 -10.92 8.09 6.35
C LYS A 198 -10.99 6.71 5.71
N PHE A 199 -10.04 6.40 4.82
CA PHE A 199 -9.96 5.08 4.21
C PHE A 199 -9.98 4.00 5.29
N ASN A 200 -10.86 3.00 5.16
CA ASN A 200 -10.95 1.93 6.13
C ASN A 200 -11.37 0.61 5.50
N MET A 201 -10.80 -0.48 5.99
CA MET A 201 -11.22 -1.85 5.66
C MET A 201 -12.31 -2.29 6.64
N ASN A 202 -13.50 -2.63 6.14
CA ASN A 202 -14.58 -3.17 6.96
C ASN A 202 -15.13 -4.44 6.30
N VAL A 203 -14.47 -5.56 6.59
CA VAL A 203 -14.69 -6.83 5.90
C VAL A 203 -15.15 -7.89 6.90
N GLY A 204 -16.09 -8.74 6.48
CA GLY A 204 -16.54 -9.92 7.22
C GLY A 204 -15.90 -11.21 6.73
N ALA A 205 -14.56 -11.25 6.60
CA ALA A 205 -13.81 -12.37 6.03
C ALA A 205 -12.95 -13.09 7.09
N GLN A 206 -12.37 -14.24 6.74
CA GLN A 206 -11.47 -14.95 7.66
C GLN A 206 -10.24 -14.08 7.97
N TYR A 207 -9.64 -13.56 6.91
CA TYR A 207 -8.57 -12.59 6.97
C TYR A 207 -9.06 -11.32 6.26
N VAL A 208 -8.94 -10.15 6.90
CA VAL A 208 -9.24 -8.89 6.21
C VAL A 208 -8.16 -8.59 5.17
N ILE A 209 -6.90 -8.83 5.53
CA ILE A 209 -5.73 -8.81 4.67
C ILE A 209 -4.94 -10.11 4.89
N HIS A 210 -4.74 -10.88 3.83
CA HIS A 210 -3.90 -12.07 3.82
C HIS A 210 -2.69 -11.83 2.93
N LEU A 211 -1.49 -12.05 3.46
CA LEU A 211 -0.24 -11.93 2.70
C LEU A 211 0.32 -13.33 2.40
N SER A 212 0.26 -13.70 1.13
CA SER A 212 0.85 -14.92 0.57
C SER A 212 2.12 -14.67 -0.23
N ASP A 213 2.45 -13.41 -0.52
CA ASP A 213 3.77 -12.97 -1.03
C ASP A 213 4.59 -12.22 0.03
N ALA A 214 5.93 -12.21 -0.14
CA ALA A 214 6.85 -11.43 0.69
C ALA A 214 7.03 -9.97 0.22
N ASN A 215 7.78 -9.18 1.01
CA ASN A 215 8.19 -7.80 0.73
C ASN A 215 6.97 -6.87 0.57
N VAL A 216 6.25 -6.69 1.68
CA VAL A 216 5.04 -5.86 1.75
C VAL A 216 5.17 -4.82 2.85
N GLU A 217 4.84 -3.58 2.52
CA GLU A 217 4.68 -2.48 3.48
C GLU A 217 3.23 -2.03 3.57
N ILE A 218 2.70 -1.97 4.80
CA ILE A 218 1.39 -1.41 5.11
C ILE A 218 1.57 -0.23 6.07
N CYS A 219 1.05 0.95 5.69
CA CYS A 219 1.27 2.18 6.44
C CYS A 219 0.02 3.09 6.50
N GLY A 220 -0.45 3.42 7.70
CA GLY A 220 -1.50 4.43 7.87
C GLY A 220 -2.93 3.96 7.57
N ILE A 221 -3.13 2.67 7.32
CA ILE A 221 -4.48 2.14 7.11
C ILE A 221 -5.24 2.05 8.43
N GLN A 222 -6.56 1.92 8.34
CA GLN A 222 -7.37 1.52 9.49
C GLN A 222 -8.40 0.49 9.06
N GLY A 223 -8.97 -0.22 10.02
CA GLY A 223 -10.11 -1.07 9.75
C GLY A 223 -10.63 -1.82 10.96
N THR A 224 -11.65 -2.63 10.70
CA THR A 224 -12.33 -3.43 11.72
C THR A 224 -12.21 -4.91 11.43
N LEU A 225 -11.71 -5.66 12.42
CA LEU A 225 -11.81 -7.11 12.50
C LEU A 225 -13.19 -7.48 13.03
N ASN A 226 -14.04 -8.01 12.17
CA ASN A 226 -15.37 -8.47 12.54
C ASN A 226 -15.34 -9.98 12.83
N ALA A 227 -15.76 -10.39 14.03
CA ALA A 227 -15.92 -11.80 14.37
C ALA A 227 -17.13 -12.00 15.30
N ASN A 228 -18.00 -12.96 14.97
CA ASN A 228 -19.15 -13.34 15.79
C ASN A 228 -19.32 -14.86 15.71
N ASN A 229 -19.06 -15.58 16.80
CA ASN A 229 -19.06 -17.06 16.85
C ASN A 229 -18.19 -17.68 15.74
N GLN A 230 -17.06 -17.04 15.45
CA GLN A 230 -16.12 -17.40 14.40
C GLN A 230 -14.70 -17.48 14.96
N ASN A 231 -14.01 -18.55 14.61
CA ASN A 231 -12.64 -18.79 15.07
C ASN A 231 -11.61 -18.43 14.01
N ASN A 232 -10.36 -18.21 14.44
CA ASN A 232 -9.18 -18.00 13.60
C ASN A 232 -9.41 -16.86 12.59
N ARG A 233 -9.60 -15.65 13.12
CA ARG A 233 -9.98 -14.46 12.36
C ARG A 233 -8.92 -13.38 12.54
N ASP A 234 -8.33 -12.93 11.45
CA ASP A 234 -7.25 -11.95 11.55
C ASP A 234 -7.56 -10.69 10.76
N PHE A 235 -7.18 -9.54 11.31
CA PHE A 235 -7.21 -8.33 10.49
C PHE A 235 -6.09 -8.40 9.45
N ILE A 236 -4.87 -8.74 9.87
CA ILE A 236 -3.76 -9.07 8.96
C ILE A 236 -3.22 -10.44 9.33
N PHE A 237 -3.13 -11.34 8.36
CA PHE A 237 -2.46 -12.63 8.49
C PHE A 237 -1.29 -12.71 7.52
N VAL A 238 -0.08 -12.90 8.05
CA VAL A 238 1.15 -13.04 7.25
C VAL A 238 1.51 -14.52 7.17
N ASN A 239 1.30 -15.12 6.01
CA ASN A 239 1.46 -16.55 5.80
C ASN A 239 1.87 -16.86 4.35
N THR A 240 3.14 -16.62 4.09
CA THR A 240 3.88 -16.98 2.89
C THR A 240 5.02 -17.95 3.19
N THR A 241 5.43 -18.71 2.17
CA THR A 241 6.68 -19.48 2.14
C THR A 241 7.87 -18.68 1.58
N ASP A 242 7.63 -17.47 1.09
CA ASP A 242 8.65 -16.63 0.51
C ASP A 242 9.53 -15.98 1.59
N ALA A 243 10.79 -15.73 1.22
CA ALA A 243 11.73 -15.01 2.05
C ALA A 243 11.67 -13.50 1.75
N GLY A 244 11.71 -12.67 2.79
CA GLY A 244 11.69 -11.21 2.62
C GLY A 244 11.28 -10.48 3.88
N PHE A 245 10.55 -9.38 3.73
CA PHE A 245 10.11 -8.56 4.86
C PHE A 245 8.61 -8.29 4.87
N PHE A 246 8.11 -7.96 6.05
CA PHE A 246 6.78 -7.38 6.25
C PHE A 246 6.87 -6.19 7.22
N ASN A 247 6.34 -5.04 6.80
CA ASN A 247 6.28 -3.85 7.65
C ASN A 247 4.82 -3.43 7.87
N LEU A 248 4.42 -3.29 9.12
CA LEU A 248 3.15 -2.66 9.50
C LEU A 248 3.42 -1.41 10.34
N SER A 249 2.92 -0.26 9.89
CA SER A 249 3.13 0.96 10.64
C SER A 249 1.98 1.96 10.64
N LYS A 250 1.92 2.76 11.70
CA LYS A 250 1.06 3.95 11.79
C LYS A 250 -0.43 3.66 11.53
N SER A 251 -0.87 2.41 11.72
CA SER A 251 -2.20 1.93 11.36
C SER A 251 -3.09 1.75 12.59
N ILE A 252 -4.41 1.73 12.40
CA ILE A 252 -5.40 1.48 13.46
C ILE A 252 -6.19 0.21 13.18
N ILE A 253 -6.13 -0.78 14.07
CA ILE A 253 -6.87 -2.04 13.95
C ILE A 253 -7.87 -2.16 15.10
N LYS A 254 -9.16 -2.15 14.74
CA LYS A 254 -10.28 -2.30 15.67
C LYS A 254 -10.75 -3.74 15.78
N GLY A 255 -11.03 -4.23 16.98
CA GLY A 255 -11.88 -5.41 17.16
C GLY A 255 -13.37 -5.07 17.25
N ASN A 256 -14.17 -5.78 16.47
CA ASN A 256 -15.61 -5.94 16.65
C ASN A 256 -15.88 -7.43 16.80
N ILE A 257 -15.48 -7.96 17.95
CA ILE A 257 -15.44 -9.39 18.26
C ILE A 257 -16.50 -9.65 19.34
N SER A 258 -17.32 -10.68 19.15
CA SER A 258 -18.43 -11.01 20.05
C SER A 258 -18.76 -12.51 20.05
N GLY A 259 -19.48 -12.97 21.07
CA GLY A 259 -19.88 -14.36 21.21
C GLY A 259 -18.70 -15.28 21.51
N THR A 260 -18.78 -16.54 21.11
CA THR A 260 -17.79 -17.58 21.44
C THR A 260 -16.63 -17.62 20.43
N SER A 261 -16.21 -16.46 19.91
CA SER A 261 -15.12 -16.36 18.94
C SER A 261 -13.77 -16.70 19.57
N GLN A 262 -13.07 -17.67 19.00
CA GLN A 262 -11.77 -18.14 19.49
C GLN A 262 -10.62 -17.78 18.56
N TYR A 263 -9.53 -17.26 19.14
CA TYR A 263 -8.32 -16.85 18.41
C TYR A 263 -8.55 -15.79 17.29
N PRO A 264 -9.29 -14.69 17.51
CA PRO A 264 -9.18 -13.55 16.61
C PRO A 264 -7.89 -12.74 16.86
N GLU A 265 -7.14 -12.38 15.84
CA GLU A 265 -5.89 -11.65 15.98
C GLU A 265 -5.92 -10.31 15.24
N GLY A 266 -5.43 -9.24 15.88
CA GLY A 266 -5.21 -7.98 15.16
C GLY A 266 -4.13 -8.16 14.09
N LEU A 267 -3.08 -8.92 14.40
CA LEU A 267 -2.01 -9.28 13.49
C LEU A 267 -1.47 -10.66 13.86
N GLY A 268 -1.59 -11.62 12.93
CA GLY A 268 -0.96 -12.94 13.01
C GLY A 268 0.29 -13.02 12.13
N LEU A 269 1.44 -13.36 12.71
CA LEU A 269 2.72 -13.53 12.02
C LEU A 269 3.11 -15.00 11.98
N ASN A 270 2.95 -15.68 10.84
CA ASN A 270 3.12 -17.14 10.70
C ASN A 270 4.24 -17.60 9.73
N SER A 271 4.93 -16.67 9.07
CA SER A 271 5.98 -16.99 8.09
C SER A 271 7.38 -17.09 8.67
N ALA A 272 8.09 -18.18 8.37
CA ALA A 272 9.44 -18.45 8.87
C ALA A 272 10.52 -17.53 8.32
N ASP A 273 10.45 -17.20 7.03
CA ASP A 273 11.50 -16.47 6.34
C ASP A 273 11.16 -14.98 6.12
N ILE A 274 10.21 -14.46 6.91
CA ILE A 274 9.82 -13.05 6.89
C ILE A 274 10.40 -12.30 8.09
N ILE A 275 11.16 -11.24 7.82
CA ILE A 275 11.59 -10.27 8.82
C ILE A 275 10.47 -9.25 9.02
N SER A 276 9.84 -9.27 10.19
CA SER A 276 8.68 -8.42 10.48
C SER A 276 9.05 -7.18 11.31
N ILE A 277 8.61 -6.00 10.90
CA ILE A 277 8.73 -4.76 11.68
C ILE A 277 7.34 -4.15 11.89
N VAL A 278 6.90 -4.11 13.15
CA VAL A 278 5.55 -3.66 13.53
C VAL A 278 5.64 -2.48 14.48
N TYR A 279 5.28 -1.27 14.03
CA TYR A 279 5.52 -0.07 14.82
C TYR A 279 4.55 1.09 14.68
N ASN A 280 4.41 1.87 15.76
CA ASN A 280 3.52 3.03 15.82
C ASN A 280 2.06 2.71 15.44
N ASN A 281 1.61 1.49 15.65
CA ASN A 281 0.22 1.09 15.39
C ASN A 281 -0.63 1.22 16.66
N ILE A 282 -1.94 1.33 16.46
CA ILE A 282 -2.93 1.27 17.53
C ILE A 282 -3.81 0.04 17.29
N PHE A 283 -3.81 -0.89 18.25
CA PHE A 283 -4.76 -1.99 18.31
C PHE A 283 -5.76 -1.67 19.41
N TYR A 284 -7.05 -1.70 19.10
CA TYR A 284 -8.06 -1.37 20.10
C TYR A 284 -9.26 -2.31 20.06
N SER A 285 -9.73 -2.69 21.25
CA SER A 285 -10.86 -3.61 21.44
C SER A 285 -10.65 -5.00 20.81
N ILE A 286 -9.40 -5.45 20.66
CA ILE A 286 -9.07 -6.83 20.25
C ILE A 286 -9.22 -7.75 21.47
N LYS A 287 -10.47 -8.11 21.77
CA LYS A 287 -10.87 -8.93 22.92
C LYS A 287 -12.04 -9.84 22.54
N SER A 288 -12.08 -11.05 23.10
CA SER A 288 -13.20 -11.98 22.99
C SER A 288 -13.66 -12.42 24.38
N ASP A 289 -14.90 -12.92 24.49
CA ASP A 289 -15.48 -13.39 25.76
C ASP A 289 -14.65 -14.53 26.37
N ASP A 290 -14.03 -15.37 25.53
CA ASP A 290 -13.14 -16.47 25.92
C ASP A 290 -11.69 -16.03 26.20
N ASN A 291 -11.38 -14.72 26.12
CA ASN A 291 -10.05 -14.14 26.33
C ASN A 291 -8.94 -14.74 25.43
N THR A 292 -9.31 -15.21 24.24
CA THR A 292 -8.39 -15.81 23.26
C THR A 292 -7.96 -14.82 22.18
N ALA A 293 -8.74 -13.76 21.93
CA ALA A 293 -8.36 -12.73 20.98
C ALA A 293 -7.06 -12.03 21.40
N THR A 294 -6.18 -11.70 20.45
CA THR A 294 -4.85 -11.13 20.71
C THR A 294 -4.52 -10.00 19.75
N ALA A 295 -4.00 -8.87 20.24
CA ALA A 295 -3.64 -7.75 19.36
C ALA A 295 -2.54 -8.14 18.36
N ILE A 296 -1.47 -8.78 18.82
CA ILE A 296 -0.41 -9.31 17.95
C ILE A 296 -0.02 -10.71 18.42
N TRP A 297 -0.13 -11.69 17.52
CA TRP A 297 0.32 -13.06 17.75
C TRP A 297 1.47 -13.41 16.82
N LYS A 298 2.63 -13.71 17.40
CA LYS A 298 3.80 -14.24 16.67
C LYS A 298 3.89 -15.75 16.89
N PHE A 299 3.64 -16.52 15.83
CA PHE A 299 3.68 -17.98 15.85
C PHE A 299 5.10 -18.53 16.04
N GLU A 300 5.19 -19.80 16.43
CA GLU A 300 6.46 -20.46 16.77
C GLU A 300 7.40 -20.55 15.56
N SER A 301 6.82 -20.86 14.39
CA SER A 301 7.50 -20.92 13.11
C SER A 301 7.93 -19.56 12.59
N ALA A 302 7.45 -18.44 13.15
CA ALA A 302 7.62 -17.14 12.53
C ALA A 302 9.05 -16.59 12.64
N GLY A 303 9.49 -15.91 11.59
CA GLY A 303 10.80 -15.30 11.45
C GLY A 303 11.10 -14.17 12.45
N PRO A 304 12.31 -13.59 12.39
CA PRO A 304 12.71 -12.50 13.28
C PRO A 304 11.73 -11.33 13.24
N SER A 305 11.37 -10.79 14.40
CA SER A 305 10.39 -9.70 14.50
C SER A 305 10.84 -8.58 15.44
N THR A 306 10.62 -7.33 15.04
CA THR A 306 10.77 -6.15 15.91
C THR A 306 9.42 -5.46 16.07
N ILE A 307 8.87 -5.48 17.28
CA ILE A 307 7.55 -4.92 17.61
C ILE A 307 7.73 -3.77 18.60
N TYR A 308 7.46 -2.53 18.17
CA TYR A 308 7.75 -1.37 19.01
C TYR A 308 6.84 -0.15 18.87
N ASN A 309 6.75 0.66 19.92
CA ASN A 309 5.95 1.89 19.94
C ASN A 309 4.47 1.66 19.54
N ASN A 310 3.93 0.46 19.73
CA ASN A 310 2.52 0.20 19.49
C ASN A 310 1.72 0.51 20.75
N THR A 311 0.47 0.96 20.56
CA THR A 311 -0.51 1.13 21.63
C THR A 311 -1.56 0.04 21.49
N ILE A 312 -1.79 -0.72 22.55
CA ILE A 312 -2.82 -1.74 22.65
C ILE A 312 -3.76 -1.30 23.77
N TYR A 313 -5.01 -1.01 23.42
CA TYR A 313 -6.03 -0.55 24.36
C TYR A 313 -7.23 -1.51 24.37
N ASP A 314 -7.75 -1.85 25.54
CA ASP A 314 -8.94 -2.70 25.68
C ASP A 314 -8.81 -4.05 24.93
N GLY A 315 -7.64 -4.69 25.02
CA GLY A 315 -7.36 -5.93 24.31
C GLY A 315 -6.21 -6.71 24.91
N ARG A 316 -6.12 -8.00 24.59
CA ARG A 316 -4.98 -8.83 24.98
C ARG A 316 -3.75 -8.38 24.18
N GLY A 317 -2.60 -8.30 24.85
CA GLY A 317 -1.37 -7.69 24.35
C GLY A 317 -0.65 -8.44 23.21
N ILE A 318 0.67 -8.56 23.35
CA ILE A 318 1.56 -9.20 22.36
C ILE A 318 1.92 -10.59 22.87
N ILE A 319 1.77 -11.62 22.03
CA ILE A 319 2.16 -13.00 22.34
C ILE A 319 3.26 -13.43 21.38
N THR A 320 4.32 -14.00 21.95
CA THR A 320 5.46 -14.55 21.20
C THR A 320 5.74 -15.96 21.71
N ILE A 321 5.49 -16.98 20.88
CA ILE A 321 5.65 -18.39 21.28
C ILE A 321 6.95 -19.05 20.75
N GLY A 322 7.78 -18.32 20.00
CA GLY A 322 9.07 -18.80 19.52
C GLY A 322 9.83 -17.78 18.67
N GLY A 323 11.06 -18.14 18.27
CA GLY A 323 11.94 -17.32 17.43
C GLY A 323 12.49 -16.05 18.11
N VAL A 324 13.31 -15.30 17.38
CA VAL A 324 13.89 -14.04 17.87
C VAL A 324 12.85 -12.92 17.75
N CYS A 325 12.50 -12.29 18.87
CA CYS A 325 11.60 -11.13 18.88
C CYS A 325 12.13 -10.02 19.80
N ILE A 326 12.18 -8.80 19.26
CA ILE A 326 12.50 -7.58 20.01
C ILE A 326 11.19 -6.84 20.27
N VAL A 327 10.74 -6.78 21.53
CA VAL A 327 9.55 -6.05 21.96
C VAL A 327 9.98 -4.85 22.80
N LYS A 328 9.81 -3.61 22.30
CA LYS A 328 10.28 -2.41 22.99
C LYS A 328 9.25 -1.27 22.94
N ASN A 329 9.11 -0.52 24.04
CA ASN A 329 8.29 0.70 24.09
C ASN A 329 6.82 0.52 23.64
N ASN A 330 6.24 -0.66 23.80
CA ASN A 330 4.81 -0.86 23.57
C ASN A 330 4.03 -0.51 24.83
N ILE A 331 2.83 0.04 24.65
CA ILE A 331 1.90 0.34 25.73
C ILE A 331 0.74 -0.64 25.62
N THR A 332 0.44 -1.33 26.72
CA THR A 332 -0.77 -2.15 26.88
C THR A 332 -1.58 -1.57 28.03
N GLN A 333 -2.81 -1.15 27.75
CA GLN A 333 -3.73 -0.60 28.73
C GLN A 333 -5.09 -1.32 28.64
N THR A 334 -5.64 -1.65 29.80
CA THR A 334 -6.97 -2.25 29.95
C THR A 334 -8.02 -1.18 30.23
#